data_AF-A0A662MFI6-F1
#
_entry.id   AF-A0A662MFI6-F1
#
_cell.length_a   1.000
_cell.length_b   1.000
_cell.length_c   1.000
_cell.angle_alpha   90.00
_cell.angle_beta   90.00
_cell.angle_gamma   90.00
#
_symmetry.space_group_name_H-M   'P 1'
#
loop_
_entity.id
_entity.type
_entity.pdbx_description
1 polymer ?
#
loop_
_entity_poly.entity_id
_entity_poly.type
_entity_poly.pdbx_seq_one_letter_code
_entity_poly.pdbx_strand_id
1 'polypeptide(L)'
;MSESDKEATFRIGLTILLVVVGLAVLIFSGILAYKEYNTITKETLPKLNSIEDLVSDVTPLILYYGLRLAFLSIMIWIGSILLYRGIQLLMKIS
;
A
#
# COMPACT_ATOMS: atom_id res chain seq x y z
N MET A 1 -11.22 -23.29 31.70
CA MET A 1 -11.32 -22.31 30.59
C MET A 1 -12.53 -22.71 29.76
N SER A 2 -13.59 -21.91 29.84
CA SER A 2 -14.85 -22.21 29.16
C SER A 2 -14.68 -22.06 27.64
N GLU A 3 -15.55 -22.67 26.85
CA GLU A 3 -15.53 -22.57 25.39
C GLU A 3 -15.66 -21.10 24.91
N SER A 4 -16.40 -20.29 25.68
CA SER A 4 -16.55 -18.84 25.52
C SER A 4 -15.22 -18.08 25.62
N ASP A 5 -14.35 -18.47 26.56
CA ASP A 5 -13.08 -17.76 26.80
C ASP A 5 -12.10 -17.96 25.62
N LYS A 6 -12.16 -19.13 24.98
CA LYS A 6 -11.35 -19.45 23.79
C LYS A 6 -11.81 -18.62 22.59
N GLU A 7 -13.11 -18.46 22.43
CA GLU A 7 -13.68 -17.68 21.32
C GLU A 7 -13.35 -16.18 21.44
N ALA A 8 -13.43 -15.64 22.66
CA ALA A 8 -13.03 -14.26 22.94
C ALA A 8 -11.53 -14.03 22.66
N THR A 9 -10.68 -14.94 23.12
CA THR A 9 -9.22 -14.87 22.89
C THR A 9 -8.89 -14.94 21.39
N PHE A 10 -9.57 -15.81 20.64
CA PHE A 10 -9.40 -15.92 19.20
C PHE A 10 -9.80 -14.64 18.46
N ARG A 11 -10.95 -14.04 18.82
CA ARG A 11 -11.43 -12.79 18.23
C ARG A 11 -10.49 -11.61 18.51
N ILE A 12 -9.96 -11.50 19.73
CA ILE A 12 -8.98 -10.47 20.10
C ILE A 12 -7.68 -10.67 19.30
N GLY A 13 -7.18 -11.91 19.21
CA GLY A 13 -5.99 -12.25 18.43
C GLY A 13 -6.14 -11.88 16.94
N LEU A 14 -7.28 -12.23 16.34
CA LEU A 14 -7.59 -11.89 14.94
C LEU A 14 -7.69 -10.36 14.73
N THR A 15 -8.27 -9.64 15.69
CA THR A 15 -8.38 -8.18 15.66
C THR A 15 -7.00 -7.52 15.62
N ILE A 16 -6.13 -7.91 16.56
CA ILE A 16 -4.75 -7.39 16.64
C ILE A 16 -4.00 -7.71 15.35
N LEU A 17 -4.12 -8.94 14.84
CA LEU A 17 -3.48 -9.36 13.60
C LEU A 17 -3.89 -8.46 12.42
N LEU A 18 -5.19 -8.22 12.22
CA LEU A 18 -5.68 -7.38 11.13
C LEU A 18 -5.18 -5.94 11.22
N VAL A 19 -5.17 -5.37 12.42
CA VAL A 19 -4.66 -4.00 12.64
C VAL A 19 -3.17 -3.94 12.36
N VAL A 20 -2.37 -4.85 12.92
CA VAL A 20 -0.92 -4.87 12.77
C VAL A 20 -0.52 -5.09 11.31
N VAL A 21 -1.15 -6.05 10.62
CA VAL A 21 -0.87 -6.32 9.21
C VAL A 21 -1.29 -5.14 8.34
N GLY A 22 -2.46 -4.55 8.58
CA GLY A 22 -2.90 -3.35 7.85
C GLY A 22 -1.93 -2.18 8.03
N LEU A 23 -1.48 -1.91 9.25
CA LEU A 23 -0.46 -0.90 9.55
C LEU A 23 0.86 -1.19 8.84
N ALA A 24 1.35 -2.43 8.90
CA ALA A 24 2.59 -2.83 8.25
C ALA A 24 2.52 -2.62 6.73
N VAL A 25 1.40 -2.99 6.10
CA VAL A 25 1.16 -2.77 4.66
C VAL A 25 1.17 -1.28 4.32
N LEU A 26 0.49 -0.44 5.10
CA LEU A 26 0.47 1.01 4.86
C LEU A 26 1.85 1.64 5.03
N ILE A 27 2.58 1.31 6.09
CA ILE A 27 3.94 1.82 6.32
C ILE A 27 4.87 1.39 5.19
N PHE A 28 4.84 0.12 4.81
CA PHE A 28 5.65 -0.41 3.72
C PHE A 28 5.33 0.28 2.39
N SER A 29 4.04 0.47 2.09
CA SER A 29 3.60 1.19 0.89
C SER A 29 4.07 2.64 0.90
N GLY A 30 4.01 3.32 2.05
CA GLY A 30 4.52 4.69 2.22
C GLY A 30 6.03 4.79 1.97
N ILE A 31 6.82 3.83 2.48
CA ILE A 31 8.27 3.77 2.24
C ILE A 31 8.57 3.59 0.75
N LEU A 32 7.85 2.69 0.07
CA LEU A 32 8.00 2.47 -1.36
C LEU A 32 7.64 3.72 -2.17
N ALA A 33 6.52 4.37 -1.84
CA ALA A 33 6.12 5.61 -2.49
C ALA A 33 7.16 6.72 -2.31
N TYR A 34 7.72 6.87 -1.11
CA TYR A 34 8.76 7.86 -0.84
C TYR A 34 10.06 7.58 -1.60
N LYS A 35 10.47 6.32 -1.70
CA LYS A 35 11.61 5.92 -2.53
C LYS A 35 11.39 6.28 -3.99
N GLU A 36 10.22 5.95 -4.53
CA GLU A 36 9.92 6.21 -5.94
C GLU A 36 9.84 7.71 -6.24
N TYR A 37 9.20 8.48 -5.37
CA TYR A 37 9.16 9.94 -5.46
C TYR A 37 10.58 10.54 -5.54
N ASN A 38 11.48 10.09 -4.67
CA ASN A 38 12.87 10.56 -4.67
C ASN A 38 13.66 10.13 -5.91
N THR A 39 13.38 8.95 -6.47
CA THR A 39 13.98 8.50 -7.73
C THR A 39 13.55 9.40 -8.88
N ILE A 40 12.24 9.62 -9.03
CA ILE A 40 11.68 10.47 -10.09
C ILE A 40 12.20 11.91 -9.98
N THR A 41 12.28 12.45 -8.76
CA THR A 41 12.70 13.85 -8.54
C THR A 41 14.19 14.06 -8.81
N LYS A 42 15.00 13.00 -8.73
CA LYS A 42 16.46 13.05 -8.99
C LYS A 42 16.82 12.74 -10.44
N GLU A 43 15.98 12.01 -11.16
CA GLU A 43 16.18 11.79 -12.59
C GLU A 43 15.87 13.07 -13.38
N THR A 44 16.89 13.60 -14.06
CA THR A 44 16.71 14.64 -15.07
C THR A 44 15.88 14.06 -16.21
N LEU A 45 14.64 14.55 -16.36
CA LEU A 45 13.78 14.22 -17.49
C LEU A 45 14.55 14.43 -18.81
N PRO A 46 14.48 13.47 -19.76
CA PRO A 46 15.16 13.61 -21.04
C PRO A 46 14.64 14.86 -21.78
N LYS A 47 15.57 15.64 -22.38
CA LYS A 47 15.20 16.77 -23.23
C LYS A 47 14.58 16.23 -24.51
N LEU A 48 13.28 16.44 -24.66
CA LEU A 48 12.53 16.01 -25.84
C LEU A 48 12.80 16.94 -27.02
N ASN A 49 13.44 16.42 -28.06
CA ASN A 49 13.71 17.18 -29.28
C ASN A 49 12.80 16.76 -30.45
N SER A 50 12.25 15.53 -30.43
CA SER A 50 11.38 14.99 -31.48
C SER A 50 10.20 14.17 -30.94
N ILE A 51 9.15 13.99 -31.76
CA ILE A 51 7.98 13.13 -31.44
C ILE A 51 8.37 11.65 -31.37
N GLU A 52 9.35 11.22 -32.18
CA GLU A 52 9.91 9.85 -32.12
C GLU A 52 10.54 9.55 -30.76
N ASP A 53 11.28 10.50 -30.16
CA ASP A 53 11.85 10.39 -28.81
C ASP A 53 10.77 10.26 -27.72
N LEU A 54 9.59 10.86 -27.94
CA LEU A 54 8.44 10.76 -27.04
C LEU A 54 7.88 9.33 -27.00
N VAL A 55 7.83 8.65 -28.14
CA VAL A 55 7.32 7.28 -28.21
C VAL A 55 8.38 6.29 -27.73
N SER A 56 9.65 6.47 -28.09
CA SER A 56 10.72 5.54 -27.71
C SER A 56 11.13 5.66 -26.24
N ASP A 57 11.17 6.87 -25.68
CA ASP A 57 11.81 7.10 -24.38
C ASP A 57 10.79 7.44 -23.28
N VAL A 58 9.71 8.16 -23.59
CA VAL A 58 8.74 8.61 -22.58
C VAL A 58 7.65 7.58 -22.33
N THR A 59 7.16 6.92 -23.38
CA THR A 59 6.11 5.88 -23.25
C THR A 59 6.49 4.74 -22.30
N PRO A 60 7.68 4.11 -22.41
CA PRO A 60 8.09 3.07 -21.45
C PRO A 60 8.26 3.63 -20.03
N LEU A 61 8.69 4.89 -19.89
CA LEU A 61 8.83 5.56 -18.60
C LEU A 61 7.47 5.75 -17.92
N ILE A 62 6.47 6.22 -18.66
CA ILE A 62 5.09 6.39 -18.18
C ILE A 62 4.48 5.04 -17.81
N LEU A 63 4.67 4.02 -18.65
CA LEU A 63 4.20 2.67 -18.34
C LEU A 63 4.83 2.12 -17.07
N TYR A 64 6.14 2.28 -16.91
CA TYR A 64 6.87 1.82 -15.74
C TYR A 64 6.40 2.50 -14.44
N TYR A 65 6.37 3.83 -14.42
CA TYR A 65 5.92 4.58 -13.25
C TYR A 65 4.42 4.44 -13.01
N GLY A 66 3.62 4.43 -14.07
CA GLY A 66 2.16 4.26 -14.01
C GLY A 66 1.75 2.91 -13.44
N LEU A 67 2.36 1.81 -13.88
CA LEU A 67 2.08 0.47 -13.36
C LEU A 67 2.46 0.36 -11.87
N ARG A 68 3.59 0.95 -11.48
CA ARG A 68 4.03 0.98 -10.08
C ARG A 68 3.13 1.82 -9.19
N LEU A 69 2.67 2.98 -9.67
CA LEU A 69 1.69 3.81 -8.95
C LEU A 69 0.35 3.09 -8.79
N ALA A 70 -0.10 2.37 -9.82
CA ALA A 70 -1.30 1.53 -9.73
C ALA A 70 -1.14 0.44 -8.66
N PHE A 71 0.00 -0.25 -8.65
CA PHE A 71 0.32 -1.25 -7.62
C PHE A 71 0.34 -0.65 -6.21
N LEU A 72 1.00 0.49 -6.02
CA LEU A 72 1.02 1.23 -4.74
C LEU A 72 -0.39 1.61 -4.28
N SER A 73 -1.23 2.07 -5.20
CA SER A 73 -2.62 2.43 -4.89
C SER A 73 -3.42 1.23 -4.38
N ILE A 74 -3.25 0.06 -5.01
CA ILE A 74 -3.89 -1.18 -4.59
C ILE A 74 -3.39 -1.61 -3.20
N MET A 75 -2.08 -1.53 -2.96
CA MET A 75 -1.49 -1.87 -1.66
C MET A 75 -2.02 -0.98 -0.52
N ILE A 76 -2.10 0.33 -0.75
CA ILE A 76 -2.66 1.29 0.22
C ILE A 76 -4.14 0.97 0.47
N TRP A 77 -4.90 0.65 -0.58
CA TRP A 77 -6.31 0.30 -0.46
C TRP A 77 -6.52 -0.98 0.37
N ILE A 78 -5.73 -2.03 0.10
CA ILE A 78 -5.76 -3.28 0.88
C ILE A 78 -5.40 -3.03 2.35
N GLY A 79 -4.30 -2.30 2.60
CA GLY A 79 -3.88 -1.95 3.96
C GLY A 79 -4.97 -1.17 4.72
N SER A 80 -5.65 -0.25 4.03
CA SER A 80 -6.76 0.53 4.59
C SER A 80 -7.97 -0.35 4.93
N ILE A 81 -8.35 -1.30 4.07
CA ILE A 81 -9.44 -2.24 4.32
C ILE A 81 -9.13 -3.13 5.53
N LEU A 82 -7.90 -3.63 5.63
CA LEU A 82 -7.47 -4.48 6.74
C LEU A 82 -7.54 -3.74 8.07
N LEU A 83 -7.02 -2.51 8.11
CA LEU A 83 -7.12 -1.63 9.28
C LEU A 83 -8.57 -1.31 9.64
N TYR A 84 -9.39 -0.96 8.66
CA TYR A 84 -10.80 -0.65 8.87
C TYR A 84 -11.56 -1.84 9.48
N ARG A 85 -11.32 -3.06 8.97
CA ARG A 85 -11.91 -4.28 9.54
C ARG A 85 -11.38 -4.58 10.94
N GLY A 86 -10.08 -4.40 11.18
CA GLY A 86 -9.48 -4.55 12.50
C GLY A 86 -10.09 -3.58 13.52
N ILE A 87 -10.21 -2.29 13.17
CA ILE A 87 -10.78 -1.26 14.05
C ILE A 87 -12.28 -1.54 14.33
N GLN A 88 -13.04 -1.96 13.32
CA GLN A 88 -14.45 -2.36 13.53
C GLN A 88 -14.60 -3.51 14.52
N LEU A 89 -13.75 -4.53 14.43
CA LEU A 89 -13.77 -5.64 15.39
C LEU A 89 -13.41 -5.17 16.79
N LEU A 90 -12.46 -4.25 16.92
CA LEU A 90 -12.08 -3.64 18.19
C LEU A 90 -13.26 -2.87 18.82
N MET A 91 -13.95 -2.04 18.05
CA MET A 91 -15.13 -1.29 18.52
C MET A 91 -16.31 -2.18 18.91
N LYS A 92 -16.39 -3.40 18.35
CA LYS A 92 -17.44 -4.37 18.68
C LYS A 92 -17.13 -5.20 19.93
N ILE A 93 -15.86 -5.25 20.34
CA ILE A 93 -15.38 -5.97 21.53
C ILE A 93 -15.34 -5.04 22.75
N SER A 94 -15.10 -3.73 22.55
CA SER A 94 -15.23 -2.68 23.57
C SER A 94 -16.68 -2.41 23.94
#